data_AF-A0A349QPG8-F1
#
_entry.id   AF-A0A349QPG8-F1
#
_cell.length_a   1.000
_cell.length_b   1.000
_cell.length_c   1.000
_cell.angle_alpha   90.00
_cell.angle_beta   90.00
_cell.angle_gamma   90.00
#
_symmetry.space_group_name_H-M   'P 1'
#
loop_
_entity.id
_entity.type
_entity.pdbx_description
1 polymer ?
#
loop_
_entity_poly.entity_id
_entity_poly.type
_entity_poly.pdbx_seq_one_letter_code
_entity_poly.pdbx_strand_id
1 'polypeptide(L)'
;MAADFYSIWDNFKNFIGGRTGLFHWGMFCLALVFLFLVGRKQKEEKQAVRFLVWPSVLVLLFLFNPLFYRYVGSRFFAGVYWRLFWMLPISFTVAYTVVWLVFRWKKQFARIVVLVVAVLVVAVSGQKIYSGTNFMQAENEYKLPQAALDVADILAGAGVNWKVKSVVPNELLCYIRQYRCDIGLFYGRNVGGFISGIGDDEAAMYQQMCQQKPDMSVVTDIAKRNEVVFLCFNRASQEIPEDLKPYGYHYYKETGDYIIYMLGEE
;
A
#
# COMPACT_ATOMS: atom_id res chain seq x y z
N MET A 1 -21.43 12.96 -10.03
CA MET A 1 -22.16 11.75 -9.61
C MET A 1 -21.60 10.48 -10.26
N ALA A 2 -21.58 10.34 -11.59
CA ALA A 2 -21.00 9.15 -12.23
C ALA A 2 -19.49 8.99 -11.95
N ALA A 3 -18.71 10.07 -12.10
CA ALA A 3 -17.27 10.07 -11.78
C ALA A 3 -16.98 9.77 -10.30
N ASP A 4 -17.82 10.28 -9.39
CA ASP A 4 -17.72 9.99 -7.95
C ASP A 4 -17.96 8.50 -7.68
N PHE A 5 -18.95 7.89 -8.35
CA PHE A 5 -19.24 6.48 -8.21
C PHE A 5 -18.10 5.58 -8.71
N TYR A 6 -17.50 5.91 -9.86
CA TYR A 6 -16.29 5.21 -10.34
C TYR A 6 -15.14 5.32 -9.34
N SER A 7 -14.95 6.49 -8.74
CA SER A 7 -13.90 6.72 -7.75
C SER A 7 -14.14 5.91 -6.46
N ILE A 8 -15.39 5.81 -5.99
CA ILE A 8 -15.77 4.94 -4.88
C ILE A 8 -15.47 3.47 -5.23
N TRP A 9 -15.80 3.06 -6.45
CA TRP A 9 -15.57 1.69 -6.91
C TRP A 9 -14.09 1.34 -6.97
N ASP A 10 -13.23 2.25 -7.41
CA ASP A 10 -11.79 2.03 -7.42
C ASP A 10 -11.20 1.98 -6.01
N ASN A 11 -11.67 2.82 -5.09
CA ASN A 11 -11.33 2.69 -3.67
C ASN A 11 -11.79 1.36 -3.08
N PHE A 12 -12.97 0.87 -3.47
CA PHE A 12 -13.48 -0.42 -3.05
C PHE A 12 -12.63 -1.59 -3.59
N LYS A 13 -12.17 -1.52 -4.84
CA LYS A 13 -11.20 -2.49 -5.39
C LYS A 13 -9.90 -2.49 -4.61
N ASN A 14 -9.39 -1.32 -4.23
CA ASN A 14 -8.18 -1.19 -3.41
C ASN A 14 -8.37 -1.82 -2.02
N PHE A 15 -9.55 -1.64 -1.41
CA PHE A 15 -9.89 -2.30 -0.15
C PHE A 15 -9.93 -3.83 -0.28
N ILE A 16 -10.57 -4.33 -1.33
CA ILE A 16 -10.70 -5.77 -1.58
C ILE A 16 -9.33 -6.40 -1.91
N GLY A 17 -8.45 -5.71 -2.62
CA GLY A 17 -7.14 -6.25 -3.00
C GLY A 17 -7.22 -7.33 -4.10
N GLY A 18 -8.23 -7.27 -4.97
CA GLY A 18 -8.33 -8.12 -6.16
C GLY A 18 -9.22 -9.37 -6.03
N ARG A 19 -8.92 -10.43 -6.79
CA ARG A 19 -9.81 -11.60 -6.97
C ARG A 19 -10.03 -12.40 -5.67
N THR A 20 -8.98 -12.60 -4.88
CA THR A 20 -9.07 -13.33 -3.60
C THR A 20 -9.89 -12.56 -2.59
N GLY A 21 -9.73 -11.24 -2.51
CA GLY A 21 -10.58 -10.41 -1.67
C GLY A 21 -12.04 -10.43 -2.09
N LEU A 22 -12.32 -10.47 -3.41
CA LEU A 22 -13.69 -10.48 -3.91
C LEU A 22 -14.43 -11.74 -3.44
N PHE A 23 -13.72 -12.86 -3.35
CA PHE A 23 -14.24 -14.08 -2.75
C PHE A 23 -14.61 -13.89 -1.27
N HIS A 24 -13.73 -13.29 -0.46
CA HIS A 24 -14.02 -13.00 0.95
C HIS A 24 -15.16 -12.00 1.12
N TRP A 25 -15.24 -11.01 0.22
CA TRP A 25 -16.36 -10.08 0.16
C TRP A 25 -17.68 -10.79 -0.14
N GLY A 26 -17.68 -11.70 -1.11
CA GLY A 26 -18.85 -12.54 -1.42
C GLY A 26 -19.28 -13.38 -0.22
N MET A 27 -18.33 -14.02 0.49
CA MET A 27 -18.64 -14.75 1.73
C MET A 27 -19.25 -13.86 2.80
N PHE A 28 -18.77 -12.63 2.94
CA PHE A 28 -19.33 -11.65 3.87
C PHE A 28 -20.75 -11.24 3.51
N CYS A 29 -21.02 -10.91 2.24
CA CYS A 29 -22.38 -10.61 1.78
C CYS A 29 -23.33 -11.79 2.01
N LEU A 30 -22.89 -13.02 1.71
CA LEU A 30 -23.66 -14.23 1.96
C LEU A 30 -23.93 -14.43 3.46
N ALA A 31 -22.93 -14.20 4.31
CA ALA A 31 -23.06 -14.27 5.76
C ALA A 31 -24.05 -13.23 6.29
N LEU A 32 -24.02 -11.99 5.80
CA LEU A 32 -24.98 -10.95 6.16
C LEU A 32 -26.42 -11.33 5.80
N VAL A 33 -26.65 -11.80 4.57
CA VAL A 33 -27.97 -12.25 4.11
C VAL A 33 -28.45 -13.43 4.95
N PHE A 34 -27.56 -14.39 5.21
CA PHE A 34 -27.85 -15.55 6.02
C PHE A 34 -28.27 -15.16 7.45
N LEU A 35 -27.46 -14.33 8.14
CA LEU A 35 -27.76 -13.88 9.50
C LEU A 35 -29.05 -13.07 9.56
N PHE A 36 -29.33 -12.24 8.55
CA PHE A 36 -30.59 -11.52 8.45
C PHE A 36 -31.81 -12.46 8.35
N LEU A 37 -31.73 -13.51 7.52
CA LEU A 37 -32.81 -14.49 7.38
C LEU A 37 -32.99 -15.34 8.65
N VAL A 38 -31.89 -15.72 9.30
CA VAL A 38 -31.93 -16.48 10.56
C VAL A 38 -32.48 -15.64 11.71
N GLY A 39 -32.02 -14.38 11.86
CA GLY A 39 -32.49 -13.48 12.92
C GLY A 39 -33.95 -13.03 12.77
N ARG A 40 -34.56 -13.18 11.58
CA ARG A 40 -36.02 -13.06 11.41
C ARG A 40 -36.77 -14.23 12.05
N LYS A 41 -36.20 -15.44 12.02
CA LYS A 41 -36.84 -16.67 12.51
C LYS A 41 -36.52 -16.96 13.97
N GLN A 42 -35.33 -16.63 14.46
CA GLN A 42 -34.84 -16.99 15.80
C GLN A 42 -34.64 -15.73 16.65
N LYS A 43 -35.22 -15.71 17.86
CA LYS A 43 -35.13 -14.55 18.77
C LYS A 43 -33.71 -14.31 19.29
N GLU A 44 -32.95 -15.37 19.56
CA GLU A 44 -31.57 -15.29 20.08
C GLU A 44 -30.64 -14.59 19.08
N GLU A 45 -30.83 -14.86 17.80
CA GLU A 45 -30.01 -14.31 16.71
C GLU A 45 -30.36 -12.86 16.33
N LYS A 46 -31.38 -12.27 16.96
CA LYS A 46 -31.70 -10.84 16.77
C LYS A 46 -30.56 -9.93 17.23
N GLN A 47 -29.80 -10.35 18.23
CA GLN A 47 -28.63 -9.59 18.70
C GLN A 47 -27.54 -9.57 17.62
N ALA A 48 -27.23 -10.71 17.00
CA ALA A 48 -26.28 -10.79 15.89
C ALA A 48 -26.68 -9.88 14.72
N VAL A 49 -27.97 -9.86 14.35
CA VAL A 49 -28.49 -8.92 13.33
C VAL A 49 -28.31 -7.46 13.75
N ARG A 50 -28.55 -7.13 15.02
CA ARG A 50 -28.42 -5.77 15.55
C ARG A 50 -26.98 -5.27 15.58
N PHE A 51 -26.01 -6.15 15.89
CA PHE A 51 -24.61 -5.75 16.06
C PHE A 51 -23.73 -5.97 14.81
N LEU A 52 -24.06 -6.95 13.96
CA LEU A 52 -23.26 -7.26 12.78
C LEU A 52 -23.94 -6.76 11.49
N VAL A 53 -25.22 -7.09 11.30
CA VAL A 53 -25.90 -6.81 10.03
C VAL A 53 -26.23 -5.33 9.87
N TRP A 54 -26.97 -4.74 10.82
CA TRP A 54 -27.42 -3.35 10.69
C TRP A 54 -26.25 -2.34 10.61
N PRO A 55 -25.21 -2.41 11.46
CA PRO A 55 -24.05 -1.53 11.33
C PRO A 55 -23.33 -1.71 10.00
N SER A 56 -23.18 -2.94 9.50
CA SER A 56 -22.56 -3.19 8.19
C SER A 56 -23.37 -2.56 7.05
N VAL A 57 -24.70 -2.70 7.08
CA VAL A 57 -25.58 -2.09 6.08
C VAL A 57 -25.50 -0.56 6.14
N LEU A 58 -25.52 0.03 7.33
CA LEU A 58 -25.42 1.48 7.50
C LEU A 58 -24.07 2.01 7.00
N VAL A 59 -22.97 1.35 7.36
CA VAL A 59 -21.63 1.71 6.86
C VAL A 59 -21.59 1.60 5.34
N LEU A 60 -22.13 0.53 4.75
CA LEU A 60 -22.15 0.38 3.29
C LEU A 60 -22.98 1.47 2.60
N LEU A 61 -24.17 1.76 3.12
CA LEU A 61 -25.01 2.83 2.58
C LEU A 61 -24.30 4.17 2.64
N PHE A 62 -23.55 4.43 3.72
CA PHE A 62 -22.80 5.67 3.88
C PHE A 62 -21.58 5.75 2.96
N LEU A 63 -20.77 4.69 2.89
CA LEU A 63 -19.55 4.66 2.10
C LEU A 63 -19.80 4.60 0.59
N PHE A 64 -20.89 3.99 0.14
CA PHE A 64 -21.29 3.97 -1.26
C PHE A 64 -22.16 5.18 -1.66
N ASN A 65 -22.49 6.09 -0.74
CA ASN A 65 -23.24 7.30 -1.06
C ASN A 65 -22.34 8.33 -1.78
N PRO A 66 -22.64 8.70 -3.05
CA PRO A 66 -21.85 9.67 -3.80
C PRO A 66 -21.78 11.05 -3.13
N LEU A 67 -22.81 11.44 -2.36
CA LEU A 67 -22.81 12.71 -1.63
C LEU A 67 -21.79 12.68 -0.49
N PHE A 68 -21.75 11.59 0.28
CA PHE A 68 -20.76 11.45 1.35
C PHE A 68 -19.34 11.47 0.78
N TYR A 69 -19.11 10.73 -0.31
CA TYR A 69 -17.82 10.75 -0.99
C TYR A 69 -17.43 12.15 -1.47
N ARG A 70 -18.34 12.89 -2.09
CA ARG A 70 -18.03 14.21 -2.65
C ARG A 70 -17.69 15.26 -1.59
N TYR A 71 -18.36 15.23 -0.43
CA TYR A 71 -18.19 16.27 0.59
C TYR A 71 -17.15 15.90 1.65
N VAL A 72 -17.06 14.62 1.99
CA VAL A 72 -16.19 14.14 3.07
C VAL A 72 -15.05 13.30 2.51
N GLY A 73 -15.38 12.33 1.66
CA GLY A 73 -14.40 11.37 1.13
C GLY A 73 -13.26 12.02 0.34
N SER A 74 -13.60 12.80 -0.67
CA SER A 74 -12.63 13.46 -1.56
C SER A 74 -11.81 14.55 -0.86
N ARG A 75 -12.36 15.19 0.18
CA ARG A 75 -11.71 16.32 0.85
C ARG A 75 -10.83 15.90 2.03
N PHE A 76 -11.30 14.97 2.85
CA PHE A 76 -10.58 14.56 4.07
C PHE A 76 -9.86 13.22 3.94
N PHE A 77 -10.29 12.37 3.00
CA PHE A 77 -9.78 11.01 2.85
C PHE A 77 -9.24 10.72 1.44
N ALA A 78 -8.81 11.77 0.72
CA ALA A 78 -8.11 11.60 -0.56
C ALA A 78 -6.94 10.62 -0.40
N GLY A 79 -6.87 9.59 -1.25
CA GLY A 79 -5.81 8.57 -1.19
C GLY A 79 -5.95 7.48 -0.11
N VAL A 80 -6.84 7.67 0.85
CA VAL A 80 -7.03 6.75 1.99
C VAL A 80 -8.48 6.36 2.25
N TYR A 81 -9.42 6.78 1.39
CA TYR A 81 -10.85 6.50 1.52
C TYR A 81 -11.15 5.00 1.64
N TRP A 82 -10.39 4.16 0.92
CA TRP A 82 -10.48 2.70 1.00
C TRP A 82 -10.29 2.13 2.42
N ARG A 83 -9.63 2.85 3.34
CA ARG A 83 -9.48 2.42 4.74
C ARG A 83 -10.76 2.53 5.55
N LEU A 84 -11.72 3.36 5.12
CA LEU A 84 -13.01 3.47 5.80
C LEU A 84 -13.80 2.15 5.73
N PHE A 85 -13.57 1.33 4.71
CA PHE A 85 -14.16 0.00 4.62
C PHE A 85 -13.67 -0.97 5.71
N TRP A 86 -12.56 -0.66 6.42
CA TRP A 86 -12.11 -1.43 7.59
C TRP A 86 -13.07 -1.35 8.78
N MET A 87 -14.01 -0.40 8.77
CA MET A 87 -15.09 -0.36 9.77
C MET A 87 -16.05 -1.54 9.65
N LEU A 88 -16.04 -2.28 8.53
CA LEU A 88 -16.90 -3.43 8.32
C LEU A 88 -16.39 -4.64 9.12
N PRO A 89 -17.22 -5.28 9.98
CA PRO A 89 -16.82 -6.42 10.78
C PRO A 89 -16.81 -7.72 9.96
N ILE A 90 -16.08 -7.75 8.84
CA ILE A 90 -16.06 -8.86 7.87
C ILE A 90 -15.67 -10.17 8.55
N SER A 91 -14.48 -10.20 9.17
CA SER A 91 -13.93 -11.39 9.82
C SER A 91 -14.86 -11.92 10.92
N PHE A 92 -15.41 -11.03 11.74
CA PHE A 92 -16.31 -11.41 12.83
C PHE A 92 -17.64 -11.98 12.32
N THR A 93 -18.20 -11.40 11.26
CA THR A 93 -19.48 -11.82 10.68
C THR A 93 -19.37 -13.20 10.04
N VAL A 94 -18.30 -13.44 9.30
CA VAL A 94 -18.01 -14.75 8.69
C VAL A 94 -17.73 -15.80 9.77
N ALA A 95 -16.88 -15.48 10.76
CA ALA A 95 -16.56 -16.41 11.85
C ALA A 95 -17.81 -16.80 12.65
N TYR A 96 -18.66 -15.82 13.00
CA TYR A 96 -19.92 -16.07 13.70
C TYR A 96 -20.83 -17.01 12.89
N THR A 97 -20.94 -16.77 11.58
CA THR A 97 -21.78 -17.60 10.69
C THR A 97 -21.28 -19.04 10.62
N VAL A 98 -19.95 -19.24 10.51
CA VAL A 98 -19.35 -20.57 10.51
C VAL A 98 -19.61 -21.29 11.84
N VAL A 99 -19.38 -20.61 12.96
CA VAL A 99 -19.62 -21.18 14.30
C VAL A 99 -21.10 -21.55 14.46
N TRP A 100 -22.01 -20.68 14.05
CA TRP A 100 -23.44 -20.95 14.06
C TRP A 100 -23.78 -22.22 13.26
N LEU A 101 -23.22 -22.36 12.05
CA LEU A 101 -23.43 -23.54 11.20
C LEU A 101 -22.90 -24.81 11.86
N VAL A 102 -21.74 -24.76 12.53
CA VAL A 102 -21.16 -25.90 13.25
C VAL A 102 -22.09 -26.34 14.38
N PHE A 103 -22.54 -25.42 15.22
CA PHE A 103 -23.38 -25.77 16.38
C PHE A 103 -24.81 -26.20 16.00
N ARG A 104 -25.26 -25.88 14.79
CA ARG A 104 -26.60 -26.25 14.31
C ARG A 104 -26.81 -27.76 14.12
N TRP A 105 -25.75 -28.52 13.90
CA TRP A 105 -25.82 -29.97 13.71
C TRP A 105 -25.77 -30.71 15.05
N LYS A 106 -26.63 -31.73 15.23
CA LYS A 106 -26.62 -32.58 16.43
C LYS A 106 -25.52 -33.64 16.40
N LYS A 107 -25.18 -34.16 15.21
CA LYS A 107 -24.16 -35.21 15.04
C LYS A 107 -22.75 -34.61 15.05
N GLN A 108 -21.87 -35.15 15.89
CA GLN A 108 -20.46 -34.71 16.00
C GLN A 108 -19.72 -34.76 14.67
N PHE A 109 -19.92 -35.82 13.88
CA PHE A 109 -19.29 -35.95 12.56
C PHE A 109 -19.62 -34.77 11.63
N ALA A 110 -20.89 -34.35 11.56
CA ALA A 110 -21.27 -33.22 10.72
C ALA A 110 -20.64 -31.89 11.18
N ARG A 111 -20.46 -31.71 12.50
CA ARG A 111 -19.76 -30.53 13.06
C ARG A 111 -18.31 -30.46 12.59
N ILE A 112 -17.61 -31.59 12.69
CA ILE A 112 -16.21 -31.72 12.28
C ILE A 112 -16.09 -31.46 10.78
N VAL A 113 -16.96 -32.05 9.95
CA VAL A 113 -16.95 -31.84 8.51
C VAL A 113 -17.11 -30.36 8.15
N VAL A 114 -18.08 -29.66 8.74
CA VAL A 114 -18.29 -28.22 8.48
C VAL A 114 -17.07 -27.40 8.91
N LEU A 115 -16.48 -27.70 10.07
CA LEU A 115 -15.28 -27.01 10.56
C LEU A 115 -14.08 -27.24 9.62
N VAL A 116 -13.84 -28.48 9.21
CA VAL A 116 -12.74 -28.83 8.30
C VAL A 116 -12.91 -28.12 6.97
N VAL A 117 -14.12 -28.10 6.41
CA VAL A 117 -14.41 -27.36 5.17
C VAL A 117 -14.15 -25.87 5.34
N ALA A 118 -14.55 -25.26 6.45
CA ALA A 118 -14.29 -23.84 6.71
C ALA A 118 -12.80 -23.53 6.80
N VAL A 119 -12.02 -24.37 7.49
CA VAL A 119 -10.55 -24.22 7.59
C VAL A 119 -9.91 -24.37 6.20
N LEU A 120 -10.34 -25.35 5.41
CA LEU A 120 -9.83 -25.55 4.04
C LEU A 120 -10.13 -24.35 3.14
N VAL A 121 -11.34 -23.78 3.22
CA VAL A 121 -11.71 -22.58 2.46
C VAL A 121 -10.75 -21.44 2.79
N VAL A 122 -10.49 -21.17 4.06
CA VAL A 122 -9.56 -20.11 4.50
C VAL A 122 -8.12 -20.41 4.04
N ALA A 123 -7.68 -21.67 4.14
CA ALA A 123 -6.33 -22.07 3.74
C ALA A 123 -6.10 -21.93 2.22
N VAL A 124 -7.13 -22.18 1.40
CA VAL A 124 -7.05 -22.06 -0.07
C VAL A 124 -7.27 -20.62 -0.53
N SER A 125 -8.14 -19.86 0.14
CA SER A 125 -8.43 -18.46 -0.24
C SER A 125 -7.39 -17.46 0.29
N GLY A 126 -6.67 -17.81 1.35
CA GLY A 126 -5.66 -16.98 1.99
C GLY A 126 -4.31 -16.96 1.26
N GLN A 127 -3.55 -15.89 1.45
CA GLN A 127 -2.14 -15.82 1.05
C GLN A 127 -1.24 -16.05 2.26
N LYS A 128 -0.12 -16.75 2.05
CA LYS A 128 0.89 -16.96 3.10
C LYS A 128 1.62 -15.64 3.37
N ILE A 129 1.42 -15.09 4.57
CA ILE A 129 2.13 -13.87 5.00
C ILE A 129 3.62 -14.16 5.19
N TYR A 130 3.96 -15.32 5.77
CA TYR A 130 5.34 -15.78 5.92
C TYR A 130 5.83 -16.47 4.64
N SER A 131 5.95 -15.71 3.56
CA SER A 131 6.66 -16.11 2.34
C SER A 131 8.07 -15.54 2.34
N GLY A 132 8.98 -16.14 1.57
CA GLY A 132 10.34 -15.61 1.40
C GLY A 132 10.40 -14.21 0.79
N THR A 133 9.28 -13.68 0.28
CA THR A 133 9.18 -12.30 -0.21
C THR A 133 8.78 -11.29 0.86
N ASN A 134 8.10 -11.72 1.93
CA ASN A 134 7.53 -10.85 2.95
C ASN A 134 8.23 -11.00 4.32
N PHE A 135 8.85 -12.16 4.55
CA PHE A 135 9.58 -12.46 5.76
C PHE A 135 10.93 -13.09 5.40
N MET A 136 11.97 -12.26 5.45
CA MET A 136 13.34 -12.65 5.20
C MET A 136 14.15 -12.55 6.49
N GLN A 137 15.24 -13.31 6.56
CA GLN A 137 16.19 -13.17 7.64
C GLN A 137 16.77 -11.75 7.62
N ALA A 138 16.88 -11.12 8.80
CA ALA A 138 17.46 -9.79 8.91
C ALA A 138 18.93 -9.80 8.51
N GLU A 139 19.31 -8.89 7.60
CA GLU A 139 20.70 -8.72 7.15
C GLU A 139 21.56 -8.00 8.20
N ASN A 140 20.95 -7.13 9.00
CA ASN A 140 21.61 -6.29 10.01
C ASN A 140 20.72 -6.08 11.24
N GLU A 141 21.26 -5.42 12.28
CA GLU A 141 20.55 -5.13 13.53
C GLU A 141 19.31 -4.24 13.32
N TYR A 142 19.36 -3.35 12.34
CA TYR A 142 18.25 -2.46 12.00
C TYR A 142 17.09 -3.18 11.30
N LYS A 143 17.31 -4.40 10.80
CA LYS A 143 16.34 -5.18 10.01
C LYS A 143 15.86 -4.42 8.75
N LEU A 144 16.74 -3.57 8.22
CA LEU A 144 16.54 -2.83 6.98
C LEU A 144 17.48 -3.39 5.91
N PRO A 145 17.18 -3.26 4.62
CA PRO A 145 18.11 -3.68 3.57
C PRO A 145 19.45 -2.96 3.73
N GLN A 146 20.56 -3.70 3.73
CA GLN A 146 21.88 -3.10 3.96
C GLN A 146 22.20 -1.99 2.95
N ALA A 147 21.81 -2.18 1.69
CA ALA A 147 21.98 -1.16 0.64
C ALA A 147 21.32 0.19 0.97
N ALA A 148 20.19 0.20 1.70
CA ALA A 148 19.55 1.43 2.12
C ALA A 148 20.38 2.20 3.16
N LEU A 149 21.06 1.48 4.05
CA LEU A 149 21.96 2.08 5.06
C LEU A 149 23.19 2.66 4.39
N ASP A 150 23.81 1.89 3.49
CA ASP A 150 25.02 2.31 2.80
C ASP A 150 24.77 3.56 1.94
N VAL A 151 23.67 3.60 1.18
CA VAL A 151 23.27 4.79 0.41
C VAL A 151 22.99 5.97 1.34
N ALA A 152 22.28 5.76 2.46
CA ALA A 152 22.00 6.83 3.41
C ALA A 152 23.29 7.41 4.03
N ASP A 153 24.25 6.57 4.42
CA ASP A 153 25.50 7.01 5.01
C ASP A 153 26.42 7.68 3.98
N ILE A 154 26.41 7.23 2.73
CA ILE A 154 27.08 7.94 1.63
C ILE A 154 26.51 9.34 1.44
N LEU A 155 25.18 9.48 1.34
CA LEU A 155 24.52 10.78 1.14
C LEU A 155 24.76 11.71 2.33
N ALA A 156 24.64 11.20 3.55
CA ALA A 156 24.90 11.98 4.75
C ALA A 156 26.37 12.42 4.84
N GLY A 157 27.32 11.54 4.50
CA GLY A 157 28.74 11.87 4.41
C GLY A 157 29.06 12.93 3.34
N ALA A 158 28.24 13.00 2.28
CA ALA A 158 28.33 14.02 1.24
C ALA A 158 27.74 15.39 1.65
N GLY A 159 27.21 15.50 2.88
CA GLY A 159 26.59 16.71 3.39
C GLY A 159 25.13 16.91 2.97
N VAL A 160 24.49 15.87 2.40
CA VAL A 160 23.06 15.89 2.09
C VAL A 160 22.28 16.06 3.38
N ASN A 161 21.49 17.12 3.44
CA ASN A 161 20.66 17.46 4.58
C ASN A 161 19.30 17.96 4.09
N TRP A 162 18.43 18.44 4.97
CA TRP A 162 17.10 18.93 4.56
C TRP A 162 17.12 20.08 3.53
N LYS A 163 18.23 20.81 3.37
CA LYS A 163 18.41 21.87 2.37
C LYS A 163 18.89 21.34 1.03
N VAL A 164 19.71 20.28 1.03
CA VAL A 164 20.29 19.69 -0.17
C VAL A 164 19.49 18.43 -0.50
N LYS A 165 18.71 18.46 -1.57
CA LYS A 165 17.82 17.33 -1.89
C LYS A 165 18.54 16.26 -2.70
N SER A 166 18.11 15.03 -2.51
CA SER A 166 18.56 13.85 -3.24
C SER A 166 17.36 13.08 -3.79
N VAL A 167 17.56 12.38 -4.89
CA VAL A 167 16.58 11.43 -5.41
C VAL A 167 17.15 10.02 -5.29
N VAL A 168 16.31 9.13 -4.78
CA VAL A 168 16.65 7.72 -4.60
C VAL A 168 15.57 6.84 -5.24
N PRO A 169 15.89 5.60 -5.62
CA PRO A 169 14.90 4.66 -6.15
C PRO A 169 13.78 4.40 -5.15
N ASN A 170 12.60 4.05 -5.65
CA ASN A 170 11.37 3.93 -4.86
C ASN A 170 11.51 2.88 -3.73
N GLU A 171 12.25 1.81 -3.97
CA GLU A 171 12.50 0.75 -2.99
C GLU A 171 13.32 1.22 -1.78
N LEU A 172 14.16 2.26 -1.92
CA LEU A 172 14.99 2.76 -0.83
C LEU A 172 14.33 3.87 -0.01
N LEU A 173 13.36 4.59 -0.58
CA LEU A 173 12.83 5.83 0.00
C LEU A 173 12.34 5.66 1.45
N CYS A 174 11.61 4.57 1.72
CA CYS A 174 11.01 4.34 3.03
C CYS A 174 12.07 3.88 4.04
N TYR A 175 13.03 3.07 3.60
CA TYR A 175 14.08 2.54 4.46
C TYR A 175 15.08 3.61 4.88
N ILE A 176 15.50 4.47 3.93
CA ILE A 176 16.36 5.62 4.24
C ILE A 176 15.68 6.52 5.28
N ARG A 177 14.39 6.83 5.12
CA ARG A 177 13.64 7.64 6.10
C ARG A 177 13.47 6.97 7.46
N GLN A 178 13.44 5.64 7.53
CA GLN A 178 13.41 4.91 8.81
C GLN A 178 14.76 4.93 9.52
N TYR A 179 15.87 4.90 8.78
CA TYR A 179 17.21 4.95 9.34
C TYR A 179 17.65 6.38 9.68
N ARG A 180 17.48 7.33 8.75
CA ARG A 180 17.97 8.71 8.84
C ARG A 180 16.93 9.71 8.35
N CYS A 181 16.47 10.58 9.25
CA CYS A 181 15.46 11.60 8.96
C CYS A 181 16.06 12.93 8.49
N ASP A 182 17.36 13.13 8.66
CA ASP A 182 18.12 14.34 8.31
C ASP A 182 18.38 14.48 6.81
N ILE A 183 18.37 13.38 6.06
CA ILE A 183 18.58 13.36 4.61
C ILE A 183 17.35 13.94 3.89
N GLY A 184 17.55 14.98 3.09
CA GLY A 184 16.52 15.56 2.23
C GLY A 184 16.28 14.70 0.99
N LEU A 185 15.18 13.94 0.95
CA LEU A 185 14.69 13.30 -0.29
C LEU A 185 13.74 14.25 -1.03
N PHE A 186 13.89 14.35 -2.36
CA PHE A 186 13.06 15.22 -3.21
C PHE A 186 11.59 14.82 -3.21
N TYR A 187 11.32 13.51 -3.14
CA TYR A 187 9.97 12.98 -2.95
C TYR A 187 9.97 11.84 -1.93
N GLY A 188 8.80 11.55 -1.36
CA GLY A 188 8.62 10.50 -0.36
C GLY A 188 7.47 9.56 -0.70
N ARG A 189 6.92 8.86 0.29
CA ARG A 189 5.78 7.94 0.10
C ARG A 189 4.50 8.65 -0.37
N ASN A 190 4.45 9.97 -0.27
CA ASN A 190 3.37 10.81 -0.80
C ASN A 190 3.19 10.65 -2.32
N VAL A 191 4.24 10.28 -3.08
CA VAL A 191 4.11 10.01 -4.53
C VAL A 191 3.17 8.86 -4.86
N GLY A 192 3.00 7.92 -3.93
CA GLY A 192 1.99 6.87 -4.06
C GLY A 192 0.55 7.36 -3.85
N GLY A 193 0.34 8.66 -3.62
CA GLY A 193 -0.98 9.27 -3.41
C GLY A 193 -1.62 8.94 -2.06
N PHE A 194 -0.84 8.45 -1.07
CA PHE A 194 -1.39 7.92 0.19
C PHE A 194 -1.44 8.91 1.36
N ILE A 195 -0.80 10.08 1.25
CA ILE A 195 -0.56 10.97 2.40
C ILE A 195 -0.94 12.42 2.08
N SER A 196 -0.35 13.00 1.03
CA SER A 196 -0.58 14.38 0.61
C SER A 196 -0.51 14.48 -0.91
N GLY A 197 -1.06 15.56 -1.47
CA GLY A 197 -0.76 15.93 -2.85
C GLY A 197 0.74 16.14 -3.04
N ILE A 198 1.20 15.87 -4.26
CA ILE A 198 2.57 16.10 -4.71
C ILE A 198 2.57 17.20 -5.77
N GLY A 199 3.70 17.88 -5.94
CA GLY A 199 3.89 18.81 -7.04
C GLY A 199 4.07 18.08 -8.38
N ASP A 200 3.83 18.78 -9.49
CA ASP A 200 4.00 18.21 -10.83
C ASP A 200 5.44 17.75 -11.09
N ASP A 201 6.43 18.50 -10.58
CA ASP A 201 7.86 18.14 -10.69
C ASP A 201 8.22 16.89 -9.88
N GLU A 202 7.65 16.72 -8.67
CA GLU A 202 7.84 15.51 -7.87
C GLU A 202 7.24 14.28 -8.58
N ALA A 203 6.05 14.45 -9.16
CA ALA A 203 5.36 13.41 -9.92
C ALA A 203 6.14 13.02 -11.17
N ALA A 204 6.61 14.00 -11.94
CA ALA A 204 7.38 13.78 -13.16
C ALA A 204 8.73 13.11 -12.86
N MET A 205 9.45 13.58 -11.83
CA MET A 205 10.70 12.96 -11.40
C MET A 205 10.50 11.52 -10.96
N TYR A 206 9.47 11.26 -10.15
CA TYR A 206 9.13 9.90 -9.73
C TYR A 206 8.83 9.00 -10.93
N GLN A 207 8.06 9.47 -11.90
CA GLN A 207 7.76 8.71 -13.12
C GLN A 207 9.02 8.36 -13.90
N GLN A 208 9.97 9.29 -14.05
CA GLN A 208 11.25 9.01 -14.72
C GLN A 208 12.09 8.00 -13.93
N MET A 209 12.15 8.13 -12.61
CA MET A 209 12.90 7.19 -11.76
C MET A 209 12.28 5.79 -11.71
N CYS A 210 11.01 5.62 -12.06
CA CYS A 210 10.38 4.30 -12.20
C CYS A 210 10.57 3.66 -13.58
N GLN A 211 11.08 4.40 -14.57
CA GLN A 211 11.34 3.85 -15.90
C GLN A 211 12.65 3.07 -15.91
N GLN A 212 12.68 1.98 -16.68
CA GLN A 212 13.90 1.24 -16.97
C GLN A 212 14.92 2.12 -17.68
N LYS A 213 14.48 3.02 -18.55
CA LYS A 213 15.35 3.99 -19.24
C LYS A 213 14.85 5.42 -18.99
N PRO A 214 15.30 6.08 -17.90
CA PRO A 214 14.90 7.44 -17.60
C PRO A 214 15.36 8.43 -18.67
N ASP A 215 14.53 9.43 -18.97
CA ASP A 215 14.94 10.57 -19.78
C ASP A 215 15.78 11.52 -18.93
N MET A 216 17.11 11.44 -19.11
CA MET A 216 18.05 12.27 -18.36
C MET A 216 17.88 13.76 -18.62
N SER A 217 17.33 14.19 -19.76
CA SER A 217 17.06 15.62 -20.00
C SER A 217 16.00 16.16 -19.03
N VAL A 218 14.89 15.43 -18.92
CA VAL A 218 13.79 15.76 -18.00
C VAL A 218 14.24 15.68 -16.55
N VAL A 219 14.97 14.61 -16.19
CA VAL A 219 15.53 14.43 -14.84
C VAL A 219 16.43 15.61 -14.47
N THR A 220 17.31 16.02 -15.38
CA THR A 220 18.26 17.12 -15.14
C THR A 220 17.56 18.46 -14.98
N ASP A 221 16.57 18.75 -15.83
CA ASP A 221 15.82 20.00 -15.78
C ASP A 221 15.04 20.15 -14.48
N ILE A 222 14.41 19.06 -14.02
CA ILE A 222 13.72 19.04 -12.73
C ILE A 222 14.71 19.18 -11.58
N ALA A 223 15.85 18.48 -11.64
CA ALA A 223 16.86 18.51 -10.59
C ALA A 223 17.46 19.91 -10.41
N LYS A 224 17.83 20.58 -11.51
CA LYS A 224 18.37 21.95 -11.50
C LYS A 224 17.37 22.96 -10.93
N ARG A 225 16.10 22.86 -11.32
CA ARG A 225 15.04 23.77 -10.85
C ARG A 225 14.73 23.62 -9.37
N ASN A 226 14.90 22.41 -8.83
CA ASN A 226 14.48 22.06 -7.47
C ASN A 226 15.63 21.85 -6.48
N GLU A 227 16.85 22.27 -6.85
CA GLU A 227 18.06 22.16 -6.03
C GLU A 227 18.34 20.70 -5.59
N VAL A 228 18.08 19.75 -6.48
CA VAL A 228 18.42 18.33 -6.28
C VAL A 228 19.86 18.11 -6.74
N VAL A 229 20.73 17.78 -5.80
CA VAL A 229 22.17 17.67 -6.04
C VAL A 229 22.60 16.23 -6.27
N PHE A 230 21.94 15.26 -5.64
CA PHE A 230 22.34 13.85 -5.75
C PHE A 230 21.26 13.00 -6.41
N LEU A 231 21.66 12.16 -7.36
CA LEU A 231 20.81 11.16 -8.00
C LEU A 231 21.37 9.76 -7.73
N CYS A 232 20.58 8.92 -7.08
CA CYS A 232 20.87 7.52 -6.88
C CYS A 232 20.00 6.69 -7.82
N PHE A 233 20.61 5.76 -8.55
CA PHE A 233 19.93 4.84 -9.46
C PHE A 233 20.24 3.40 -9.11
N ASN A 234 19.33 2.49 -9.47
CA ASN A 234 19.53 1.05 -9.33
C ASN A 234 19.95 0.46 -10.68
N ARG A 235 21.21 0.02 -10.80
CA ARG A 235 21.75 -0.53 -12.06
C ARG A 235 21.16 -1.89 -12.43
N ALA A 236 20.60 -2.63 -11.47
CA ALA A 236 19.96 -3.91 -11.74
C ALA A 236 18.62 -3.75 -12.46
N SER A 237 17.95 -2.59 -12.29
CA SER A 237 16.63 -2.32 -12.85
C SER A 237 16.60 -1.18 -13.88
N GLN A 238 17.63 -0.33 -13.92
CA GLN A 238 17.68 0.86 -14.78
C GLN A 238 18.91 0.86 -15.70
N GLU A 239 18.66 1.11 -16.98
CA GLU A 239 19.62 1.39 -18.03
C GLU A 239 19.92 2.89 -18.05
N ILE A 240 21.00 3.26 -17.39
CA ILE A 240 21.49 4.65 -17.32
C ILE A 240 22.50 4.84 -18.47
N PRO A 241 22.54 6.01 -19.14
CA PRO A 241 23.61 6.33 -20.06
C PRO A 241 25.00 6.14 -19.43
N GLU A 242 25.95 5.60 -20.19
CA GLU A 242 27.33 5.38 -19.71
C GLU A 242 28.04 6.69 -19.32
N ASP A 243 27.66 7.80 -19.95
CA ASP A 243 28.19 9.12 -19.64
C ASP A 243 27.07 10.11 -19.32
N LEU A 244 27.09 10.63 -18.08
CA LEU A 244 26.18 11.68 -17.61
C LEU A 244 26.85 13.06 -17.54
N LYS A 245 28.13 13.17 -17.94
CA LYS A 245 28.84 14.46 -18.03
C LYS A 245 28.13 15.48 -18.93
N PRO A 246 27.53 15.11 -20.09
CA PRO A 246 26.77 16.06 -20.91
C PRO A 246 25.61 16.74 -20.17
N TYR A 247 25.09 16.09 -19.12
CA TYR A 247 24.01 16.61 -18.28
C TYR A 247 24.52 17.39 -17.06
N GLY A 248 25.84 17.40 -16.82
CA GLY A 248 26.49 18.06 -15.69
C GLY A 248 26.59 17.20 -14.43
N TYR A 249 26.50 15.88 -14.57
CA TYR A 249 26.68 14.95 -13.46
C TYR A 249 28.06 14.30 -13.50
N HIS A 250 28.67 14.17 -12.33
CA HIS A 250 29.86 13.37 -12.15
C HIS A 250 29.57 12.17 -11.24
N TYR A 251 30.32 11.10 -11.43
CA TYR A 251 30.26 9.93 -10.56
C TYR A 251 30.71 10.31 -9.14
N TYR A 252 29.91 9.98 -8.15
CA TYR A 252 30.24 10.24 -6.74
C TYR A 252 30.74 8.96 -6.05
N LYS A 253 29.85 7.97 -5.92
CA LYS A 253 30.12 6.66 -5.29
C LYS A 253 29.15 5.59 -5.78
N GLU A 254 29.48 4.34 -5.55
CA GLU A 254 28.59 3.19 -5.73
C GLU A 254 28.57 2.30 -4.49
N THR A 255 27.46 1.60 -4.27
CA THR A 255 27.32 0.54 -3.26
C THR A 255 26.35 -0.54 -3.76
N GLY A 256 26.81 -1.79 -3.83
CA GLY A 256 26.04 -2.90 -4.39
C GLY A 256 25.54 -2.61 -5.81
N ASP A 257 24.22 -2.65 -5.99
CA ASP A 257 23.55 -2.34 -7.26
C ASP A 257 23.25 -0.85 -7.46
N TYR A 258 23.58 -0.01 -6.48
CA TYR A 258 23.24 1.42 -6.49
C TYR A 258 24.42 2.29 -6.88
N ILE A 259 24.18 3.21 -7.81
CA ILE A 259 25.16 4.20 -8.27
C ILE A 259 24.66 5.61 -7.97
N ILE A 260 25.53 6.45 -7.42
CA ILE A 260 25.20 7.81 -6.99
C ILE A 260 26.01 8.79 -7.82
N TYR A 261 25.28 9.71 -8.45
CA TYR A 261 25.81 10.84 -9.21
C TYR A 261 25.54 12.15 -8.48
N MET A 262 26.42 13.11 -8.68
CA MET A 262 26.31 14.44 -8.10
C MET A 262 26.26 15.48 -9.23
N LEU A 263 25.32 16.41 -9.12
CA LEU A 263 25.14 17.53 -10.04
C LEU A 263 26.10 18.65 -9.64
N GLY A 264 27.00 19.03 -10.54
CA GLY A 264 27.98 20.10 -10.30
C GLY A 264 29.26 19.92 -11.11
N GLU A 265 30.05 20.98 -11.18
CA GLU A 265 31.41 20.95 -11.74
C GLU A 265 32.36 20.23 -10.76
N GLU A 266 33.34 19.48 -11.30
CA GLU A 266 34.38 18.76 -10.54
C GLU A 266 35.24 19.70 -9.65
#